data_AF-A0A9R0NX84-F1
#
_entry.id   AF-A0A9R0NX84-F1
#
_cell.length_a   1.000
_cell.length_b   1.000
_cell.length_c   1.000
_cell.angle_alpha   90.00
_cell.angle_beta   90.00
_cell.angle_gamma   90.00
#
_symmetry.space_group_name_H-M   'P 1'
#
loop_
_entity.id
_entity.type
_entity.pdbx_description
1 polymer ?
#
loop_
_entity_poly.entity_id
_entity_poly.type
_entity_poly.pdbx_seq_one_letter_code
_entity_poly.pdbx_strand_id
1 'polypeptide(L)'
;MWLRDTGVTIGTEVTVELAPEGPQRDDLAEDIAAALAANPAAAAFFDTLAQFYRKAYLRWIEATTRRPDLRAARIAEVVGLLAAGVKQRPRP
;
A
#
# COMPACT_ATOMS: atom_id res chain seq x y z
N MET A 1 -4.49 -24.17 18.19
CA MET A 1 -3.41 -25.07 18.65
C MET A 1 -2.10 -24.33 18.44
N TRP A 2 -1.41 -23.92 19.51
CA TRP A 2 -0.11 -23.24 19.41
C TRP A 2 0.97 -24.31 19.24
N LEU A 3 1.81 -24.21 18.20
CA LEU A 3 2.98 -25.08 18.06
C LEU A 3 4.02 -24.66 19.11
N ARG A 4 4.32 -25.56 20.06
CA ARG A 4 5.26 -25.30 21.15
C ARG A 4 6.72 -25.56 20.77
N ASP A 5 6.97 -26.36 19.74
CA ASP A 5 8.31 -26.79 19.34
C ASP A 5 8.50 -26.60 17.83
N THR A 6 9.20 -25.54 17.43
CA THR A 6 9.52 -25.24 16.03
C THR A 6 10.68 -26.09 15.48
N GLY A 7 11.24 -27.02 16.27
CA GLY A 7 12.36 -27.87 15.86
C GLY A 7 13.68 -27.11 15.67
N VAL A 8 13.74 -25.84 16.10
CA VAL A 8 14.94 -24.99 16.02
C VAL A 8 15.63 -25.02 17.38
N THR A 9 16.92 -25.37 17.40
CA THR A 9 17.74 -25.38 18.63
C THR A 9 18.58 -24.10 18.73
N ILE A 10 18.90 -23.67 19.95
CA ILE A 10 19.78 -22.52 20.17
C ILE A 10 21.14 -22.80 19.51
N GLY A 11 21.61 -21.86 18.68
CA GLY A 11 22.84 -22.02 17.90
C GLY A 11 22.63 -22.63 16.51
N THR A 12 21.40 -22.98 16.11
CA THR A 12 21.09 -23.39 14.73
C THR A 12 21.18 -22.19 13.80
N GLU A 13 21.99 -22.30 12.75
CA GLU A 13 22.00 -21.34 11.65
C GLU A 13 20.84 -21.68 10.71
N VAL A 14 19.99 -20.69 10.41
CA VAL A 14 18.83 -20.86 9.54
C VAL A 14 18.87 -19.87 8.40
N THR A 15 18.43 -20.30 7.22
CA THR A 15 18.20 -19.39 6.10
C THR A 15 16.84 -18.73 6.28
N VAL A 16 16.82 -17.40 6.26
CA VAL A 16 15.59 -16.60 6.33
C VAL A 16 15.36 -15.90 5.00
N GLU A 17 14.09 -15.83 4.60
CA GLU A 17 13.64 -15.03 3.47
C GLU A 17 12.76 -13.89 3.99
N LEU A 18 13.02 -12.68 3.50
CA LEU A 18 12.25 -11.49 3.85
C LEU A 18 11.54 -10.98 2.61
N ALA A 19 10.25 -10.72 2.74
CA ALA A 19 9.44 -10.11 1.70
C ALA A 19 8.72 -8.86 2.25
N PRO A 20 8.53 -7.82 1.43
CA PRO A 20 7.70 -6.68 1.80
C PRO A 20 6.26 -7.10 2.11
N GLU A 21 5.68 -6.55 3.17
CA GLU A 21 4.29 -6.83 3.54
C GLU A 21 3.31 -5.94 2.74
N GLY A 22 2.22 -6.54 2.25
CA GLY A 22 1.11 -5.83 1.60
C GLY A 22 1.37 -5.48 0.13
N PRO A 23 0.47 -4.70 -0.50
CA PRO A 23 0.56 -4.39 -1.93
C PRO A 23 1.78 -3.53 -2.23
N GLN A 24 2.60 -4.00 -3.18
CA GLN A 24 3.68 -3.24 -3.80
C GLN A 24 3.15 -2.46 -4.99
N ARG A 25 3.96 -1.56 -5.55
CA ARG A 25 3.57 -0.75 -6.73
C ARG A 25 3.19 -1.62 -7.93
N ASP A 26 3.89 -2.74 -8.11
CA ASP A 26 3.64 -3.68 -9.20
C ASP A 26 2.34 -4.48 -9.03
N ASP A 27 1.80 -4.54 -7.81
CA ASP A 27 0.50 -5.17 -7.52
C ASP A 27 -0.68 -4.21 -7.76
N LEU A 28 -0.42 -2.93 -8.05
CA LEU A 28 -1.47 -1.92 -8.20
C LEU A 28 -2.14 -1.99 -9.57
N ALA A 29 -3.39 -1.55 -9.62
CA ALA A 29 -4.05 -1.29 -10.89
C ALA A 29 -3.24 -0.28 -11.73
N GLU A 30 -3.21 -0.48 -13.05
CA GLU A 30 -2.37 0.27 -13.99
C GLU A 30 -2.54 1.79 -13.86
N ASP A 31 -3.78 2.26 -13.66
CA ASP A 31 -4.09 3.67 -13.52
C ASP A 31 -3.56 4.29 -12.22
N ILE A 32 -3.52 3.52 -11.12
CA ILE A 32 -2.92 3.94 -9.85
C ILE A 32 -1.39 3.94 -9.98
N ALA A 33 -0.81 2.89 -10.57
CA ALA A 33 0.63 2.78 -10.79
C ALA A 33 1.15 3.92 -11.68
N ALA A 34 0.46 4.21 -12.78
CA ALA A 34 0.80 5.30 -13.69
C ALA A 34 0.71 6.67 -12.99
N ALA A 35 -0.32 6.90 -12.17
CA ALA A 35 -0.47 8.15 -11.44
C ALA A 35 0.62 8.36 -10.38
N LEU A 36 1.06 7.30 -9.70
CA LEU A 36 2.20 7.35 -8.78
C LEU A 36 3.52 7.54 -9.55
N ALA A 37 3.72 6.86 -10.67
CA ALA A 37 4.91 7.04 -11.50
C ALA A 37 5.06 8.49 -12.01
N ALA A 38 3.95 9.16 -12.31
CA ALA A 38 3.92 10.56 -12.69
C ALA A 38 4.22 11.54 -11.52
N ASN A 39 4.21 11.07 -10.27
CA ASN A 39 4.51 11.87 -9.08
C ASN A 39 5.50 11.14 -8.14
N PRO A 40 6.82 11.31 -8.37
CA PRO A 40 7.84 10.60 -7.59
C PRO A 40 7.79 10.87 -6.08
N ALA A 41 7.35 12.05 -5.64
CA ALA A 41 7.23 12.37 -4.22
C ALA A 41 6.10 11.58 -3.56
N ALA A 42 4.93 11.51 -4.20
CA ALA A 42 3.82 10.68 -3.75
C ALA A 42 4.19 9.20 -3.73
N ALA A 43 4.88 8.74 -4.78
CA ALA A 43 5.34 7.36 -4.88
C ALA A 43 6.31 7.02 -3.74
N ALA A 44 7.32 7.86 -3.50
CA ALA A 44 8.29 7.63 -2.43
C ALA A 44 7.59 7.57 -1.06
N PHE A 45 6.64 8.47 -0.80
CA PHE A 45 5.89 8.45 0.45
C PHE A 45 5.01 7.20 0.58
N PHE A 46 4.33 6.77 -0.49
CA PHE A 46 3.54 5.54 -0.51
C PHE A 46 4.35 4.31 -0.09
N ASP A 47 5.61 4.19 -0.54
CA ASP A 47 6.49 3.08 -0.20
C ASP A 47 6.85 3.04 1.29
N THR A 48 6.81 4.18 1.97
CA THR A 48 7.05 4.23 3.44
C THR A 48 5.83 3.84 4.26
N LEU A 49 4.63 3.84 3.67
CA LEU A 49 3.40 3.56 4.41
C LEU A 49 3.29 2.08 4.77
N ALA A 50 2.87 1.82 6.00
CA ALA A 50 2.45 0.48 6.42
C ALA A 50 1.25 -0.01 5.57
N GLN A 51 1.15 -1.34 5.38
CA GLN A 51 0.13 -1.96 4.52
C GLN A 51 -1.31 -1.52 4.83
N PHE A 52 -1.63 -1.23 6.09
CA PHE A 52 -2.96 -0.77 6.50
C PHE A 52 -3.35 0.55 5.83
N TYR A 53 -2.42 1.50 5.75
CA TYR A 53 -2.65 2.80 5.12
C TYR A 53 -2.77 2.68 3.61
N ARG A 54 -1.89 1.87 2.98
CA ARG A 54 -1.98 1.57 1.54
C ARG A 54 -3.35 0.99 1.18
N LYS A 55 -3.76 -0.07 1.88
CA LYS A 55 -5.06 -0.74 1.68
C LYS A 55 -6.25 0.20 1.90
N ALA A 56 -6.15 1.15 2.84
CA ALA A 56 -7.23 2.11 3.08
C ALA A 56 -7.48 3.03 1.88
N TYR A 57 -6.42 3.54 1.24
CA TYR A 57 -6.53 4.34 0.02
C TYR A 57 -7.04 3.53 -1.17
N LEU A 58 -6.47 2.34 -1.40
CA LEU A 58 -6.88 1.46 -2.51
C LEU A 58 -8.36 1.10 -2.41
N ARG A 59 -8.81 0.65 -1.23
CA ARG A 59 -10.23 0.34 -0.98
C ARG A 59 -11.14 1.54 -1.24
N TRP A 60 -10.69 2.76 -0.92
CA TRP A 60 -11.48 3.95 -1.18
C TRP A 60 -11.56 4.29 -2.67
N ILE A 61 -10.48 4.12 -3.43
CA ILE A 61 -10.50 4.25 -4.90
C ILE A 61 -11.42 3.18 -5.51
N GLU A 62 -11.30 1.93 -5.08
CA GLU A 62 -12.09 0.78 -5.56
C GLU A 62 -13.59 0.90 -5.24
N ALA A 63 -13.96 1.58 -4.15
CA ALA A 63 -15.36 1.84 -3.81
C ALA A 63 -16.12 2.73 -4.82
N THR A 64 -15.50 3.12 -5.94
CA THR A 64 -16.13 3.83 -7.06
C THR A 64 -16.85 2.92 -8.05
N THR A 65 -17.04 1.63 -7.76
CA THR A 65 -17.73 0.68 -8.68
C THR A 65 -19.08 1.16 -9.21
N ARG A 66 -19.86 1.90 -8.41
CA ARG A 66 -21.17 2.48 -8.83
C ARG A 66 -21.07 3.87 -9.47
N ARG A 67 -19.88 4.47 -9.47
CA ARG A 67 -19.57 5.83 -9.91
C ARG A 67 -18.17 5.85 -10.55
N PRO A 68 -17.95 5.14 -11.67
CA PRO A 68 -16.63 5.00 -12.29
C PRO A 68 -16.05 6.35 -12.74
N ASP A 69 -16.91 7.34 -13.00
CA ASP A 69 -16.56 8.74 -13.25
C ASP A 69 -15.67 9.35 -12.17
N LEU A 70 -15.82 8.89 -10.92
CA LEU A 70 -15.05 9.41 -9.78
C LEU A 70 -13.69 8.74 -9.59
N ARG A 71 -13.37 7.65 -10.31
CA ARG A 71 -12.14 6.88 -10.08
C ARG A 71 -10.90 7.75 -10.33
N ALA A 72 -10.84 8.42 -11.47
CA ALA A 72 -9.73 9.32 -11.82
C ALA A 72 -9.58 10.46 -10.80
N ALA A 73 -10.70 11.06 -10.37
CA ALA A 73 -10.69 12.12 -9.36
C ALA A 73 -10.15 11.64 -8.01
N ARG A 74 -10.54 10.44 -7.55
CA ARG A 74 -10.02 9.86 -6.30
C ARG A 74 -8.54 9.52 -6.40
N ILE A 75 -8.08 8.99 -7.54
CA ILE A 75 -6.66 8.71 -7.76
C ILE A 75 -5.85 10.01 -7.67
N ALA A 76 -6.29 11.07 -8.34
CA ALA A 76 -5.65 12.38 -8.25
C ALA A 76 -5.63 12.93 -6.81
N GLU A 77 -6.73 12.79 -6.06
CA GLU A 77 -6.79 13.19 -4.65
C GLU A 77 -5.80 12.41 -3.78
N VAL A 78 -5.74 11.07 -3.93
CA VAL A 78 -4.78 10.24 -3.20
C VAL A 78 -3.35 10.64 -3.52
N VAL A 79 -3.00 10.83 -4.79
CA VAL A 79 -1.66 11.28 -5.18
C VAL A 79 -1.32 12.64 -4.55
N GLY A 80 -2.27 13.58 -4.53
CA GLY A 80 -2.09 14.87 -3.86
C GLY A 80 -1.85 14.74 -2.35
N LEU A 81 -2.63 13.89 -1.67
CA LEU A 81 -2.45 13.62 -0.24
C LEU A 81 -1.09 12.96 0.07
N LEU A 82 -0.68 12.01 -0.75
CA LEU A 82 0.61 11.32 -0.59
C LEU A 82 1.78 12.27 -0.84
N ALA A 83 1.70 13.13 -1.87
CA ALA A 83 2.70 14.16 -2.12
C ALA A 83 2.81 15.16 -0.95
N ALA A 84 1.72 15.39 -0.22
CA ALA A 84 1.69 16.21 0.99
C ALA A 84 2.11 15.45 2.28
N GLY A 85 2.52 14.18 2.18
CA GLY A 85 2.91 13.38 3.35
C GLY A 85 1.75 12.96 4.25
N VAL A 86 0.52 12.97 3.73
CA VAL A 86 -0.67 12.59 4.49
C VAL A 86 -0.88 11.08 4.37
N LYS A 87 -0.77 10.37 5.51
CA LYS A 87 -0.85 8.90 5.57
C LYS A 87 -2.26 8.31 5.46
N GLN A 88 -3.29 9.10 5.71
CA GLN A 88 -4.69 8.67 5.64
C GLN A 88 -5.59 9.84 5.27
N ARG A 89 -6.68 9.59 4.54
CA ARG A 89 -7.64 10.64 4.18
C ARG A 89 -8.10 11.39 5.45
N PRO A 90 -8.04 12.73 5.47
CA PRO A 90 -8.60 13.52 6.56
C PRO A 90 -10.09 13.18 6.75
N ARG A 91 -10.50 13.11 8.02
CA ARG A 91 -11.93 12.99 8.34
C ARG A 91 -12.55 14.39 8.21
N PRO A 92 -13.70 14.52 7.52
CA PRO A 92 -14.44 15.77 7.56
C PRO A 92 -14.93 16.06 8.98
#